data_AF-A0A2M9W5V5-F1
#
_entry.id   AF-A0A2M9W5V5-F1
#
_cell.length_a   1.000
_cell.length_b   1.000
_cell.length_c   1.000
_cell.angle_alpha   90.00
_cell.angle_beta   90.00
_cell.angle_gamma   90.00
#
_symmetry.space_group_name_H-M   'P 1'
#
loop_
_entity.id
_entity.type
_entity.pdbx_description
1 polymer ?
#
loop_
_entity_poly.entity_id
_entity_poly.type
_entity_poly.pdbx_seq_one_letter_code
_entity_poly.pdbx_strand_id
1 'polypeptide(L)' 'MRTGATPYRESLIRAIALRLRYRRACRNPQANVNDLAALLTEVEDAERDAERLEEKYAHG' A
#
# COMPACT_ATOMS: atom_id res chain seq x y z
N MET A 1 -23.73 3.54 -14.27
CA MET A 1 -23.30 2.74 -13.10
C MET A 1 -22.02 3.37 -12.56
N ARG A 2 -22.04 3.96 -11.37
CA ARG A 2 -20.84 4.53 -10.72
C ARG A 2 -19.99 3.36 -10.19
N THR A 3 -19.09 2.84 -11.02
CA THR A 3 -18.03 1.91 -10.60
C THR A 3 -16.91 2.67 -9.89
N GLY A 4 -17.24 3.32 -8.77
CA GLY A 4 -16.22 3.72 -7.80
C GLY A 4 -15.68 2.44 -7.16
N ALA A 5 -14.37 2.28 -7.08
CA ALA A 5 -13.80 1.19 -6.31
C ALA A 5 -14.26 1.33 -4.84
N THR A 6 -14.57 0.23 -4.17
CA THR A 6 -14.86 0.30 -2.72
C THR A 6 -13.62 0.85 -2.02
N PRO A 7 -13.76 1.60 -0.91
CA PRO A 7 -12.61 2.12 -0.17
C PRO A 7 -11.59 1.03 0.17
N TYR A 8 -12.04 -0.18 0.49
CA TYR A 8 -11.17 -1.36 0.64
C TYR A 8 -10.37 -1.65 -0.64
N ARG A 9 -11.02 -1.72 -1.80
CA ARG A 9 -10.34 -1.98 -3.09
C ARG A 9 -9.34 -0.89 -3.44
N GLU A 10 -9.65 0.38 -3.17
CA GLU A 10 -8.71 1.50 -3.36
C GLU A 10 -7.48 1.39 -2.45
N SER A 11 -7.70 1.05 -1.18
CA SER A 11 -6.62 0.84 -0.21
C SER A 11 -5.71 -0.34 -0.62
N LEU A 12 -6.32 -1.45 -1.04
CA LEU A 12 -5.57 -2.63 -1.51
C LEU A 12 -4.72 -2.31 -2.74
N ILE A 13 -5.26 -1.56 -3.71
CA ILE A 13 -4.52 -1.12 -4.90
C ILE A 13 -3.31 -0.25 -4.48
N ARG A 14 -3.50 0.66 -3.51
CA ARG A 14 -2.43 1.50 -2.99
C ARG A 14 -1.32 0.68 -2.32
N ALA A 15 -1.67 -0.27 -1.46
CA ALA A 15 -0.71 -1.15 -0.80
C ALA A 15 0.12 -1.96 -1.81
N ILE A 16 -0.54 -2.53 -2.82
CA ILE A 16 0.14 -3.26 -3.91
C ILE A 16 1.10 -2.35 -4.69
N ALA A 17 0.66 -1.14 -5.04
CA ALA A 17 1.49 -0.19 -5.77
C ALA A 17 2.75 0.21 -4.96
N LEU A 18 2.61 0.45 -3.66
CA LEU A 18 3.73 0.77 -2.77
C LEU A 18 4.71 -0.41 -2.63
N ARG A 19 4.21 -1.65 -2.44
CA ARG A 19 5.06 -2.86 -2.43
C ARG A 19 5.88 -3.01 -3.72
N LEU A 20 5.28 -2.72 -4.88
CA LEU A 20 5.99 -2.77 -6.16
C LEU A 20 7.06 -1.68 -6.26
N ARG A 21 6.78 -0.46 -5.79
CA ARG A 21 7.76 0.64 -5.75
C ARG A 21 8.92 0.32 -4.83
N TYR A 22 8.64 -0.15 -3.61
CA TYR A 22 9.67 -0.57 -2.66
C TYR A 22 10.57 -1.65 -3.25
N ARG A 23 9.99 -2.73 -3.82
CA ARG A 23 10.76 -3.79 -4.48
C ARG A 23 11.65 -3.29 -5.62
N ARG A 24 11.20 -2.31 -6.39
CA ARG A 24 12.00 -1.68 -7.45
C ARG A 24 13.13 -0.85 -6.86
N ALA A 25 12.86 -0.07 -5.82
CA ALA A 25 13.86 0.73 -5.13
C ALA A 25 14.96 -0.13 -4.50
N CYS A 26 14.62 -1.26 -3.86
CA CYS A 26 15.62 -2.18 -3.30
C CYS A 26 16.57 -2.79 -4.34
N ARG A 27 16.16 -2.85 -5.61
CA ARG A 27 16.99 -3.33 -6.72
C ARG A 27 17.84 -2.23 -7.35
N ASN A 28 17.61 -0.97 -6.97
CA ASN A 28 18.39 0.15 -7.43
C ASN A 28 19.58 0.38 -6.48
N PRO A 29 20.83 0.14 -6.91
CA PRO A 29 22.00 0.34 -6.05
C PRO A 29 22.25 1.82 -5.69
N GLN A 30 21.59 2.76 -6.36
CA GLN A 30 21.65 4.19 -6.04
C GLN A 30 20.55 4.64 -5.07
N ALA A 31 19.65 3.75 -4.64
CA ALA A 31 18.59 4.11 -3.72
C ALA A 31 19.15 4.46 -2.34
N ASN A 32 18.72 5.60 -1.79
CA ASN A 32 19.09 6.01 -0.45
C ASN A 32 18.36 5.15 0.59
N VAL A 33 19.06 4.73 1.64
CA VAL A 33 18.51 3.97 2.77
C VAL A 33 17.36 4.72 3.45
N ASN A 34 17.45 6.05 3.56
CA ASN A 34 16.38 6.85 4.15
C ASN A 34 15.10 6.83 3.30
N ASP A 35 15.23 6.89 1.97
CA ASP A 35 14.10 6.83 1.05
C ASP A 35 13.46 5.43 1.06
N LEU A 36 14.29 4.38 1.18
CA LEU A 36 13.82 3.01 1.36
C LEU A 36 13.06 2.82 2.67
N ALA A 37 13.55 3.40 3.77
CA ALA A 37 12.87 3.36 5.07
C ALA A 37 11.53 4.09 5.01
N ALA A 38 11.48 5.28 4.40
CA ALA A 38 10.23 6.01 4.20
C ALA A 38 9.22 5.22 3.38
N LEU A 39 9.67 4.60 2.27
CA LEU A 39 8.81 3.72 1.45
C LEU A 39 8.32 2.50 2.24
N LEU A 40 9.13 1.94 3.12
CA LEU A 40 8.72 0.82 3.97
C LEU A 40 7.63 1.25 4.95
N THR A 41 7.77 2.41 5.60
CA THR A 41 6.72 2.97 6.47
C THR A 41 5.42 3.21 5.70
N GLU A 42 5.49 3.76 4.48
CA GLU A 42 4.29 3.94 3.65
C GLU A 42 3.62 2.61 3.29
N VAL A 43 4.40 1.55 3.06
CA VAL A 43 3.88 0.19 2.82
C VAL A 43 3.14 -0.33 4.06
N GLU A 44 3.76 -0.25 5.25
CA GLU A 44 3.17 -0.72 6.50
C GLU A 44 1.86 0.00 6.82
N ASP A 45 1.81 1.32 6.64
CA ASP A 45 0.59 2.10 6.87
C ASP A 45 -0.52 1.75 5.87
N ALA A 46 -0.18 1.56 4.59
CA ALA A 46 -1.15 1.17 3.57
C ALA A 46 -1.71 -0.25 3.80
N GLU A 47 -0.90 -1.17 4.32
CA GLU A 47 -1.35 -2.51 4.69
C GLU A 47 -2.33 -2.47 5.87
N ARG A 48 -1.99 -1.72 6.92
CA ARG A 48 -2.87 -1.52 8.08
C ARG A 48 -4.21 -0.89 7.69
N ASP A 49 -4.19 0.08 6.78
CA ASP A 49 -5.41 0.70 6.27
C ASP A 49 -6.26 -0.29 5.45
N ALA A 50 -5.63 -1.13 4.63
CA ALA A 50 -6.34 -2.16 3.86
C ALA A 50 -6.99 -3.21 4.79
N GLU A 51 -6.27 -3.69 5.80
CA GLU A 51 -6.77 -4.65 6.79
C GLU A 51 -7.97 -4.08 7.58
N ARG A 52 -7.84 -2.85 8.11
CA ARG A 52 -8.93 -2.17 8.82
C ARG A 52 -10.19 -2.02 7.95
N LEU A 53 -10.01 -1.73 6.65
CA LEU A 53 -11.13 -1.62 5.72
C LEU A 53 -11.70 -3.00 5.40
N GLU A 54 -10.88 -4.03 5.24
CA GLU A 54 -11.32 -5.41 5.06
C GLU A 54 -12.26 -5.84 6.18
N GLU A 55 -11.83 -5.68 7.43
CA GLU A 55 -12.64 -5.98 8.62
C GLU A 55 -13.97 -5.23 8.61
N LYS A 56 -13.93 -3.92 8.31
CA LYS A 56 -15.12 -3.06 8.26
C LYS A 56 -16.11 -3.50 7.18
N TYR A 57 -15.63 -3.94 6.03
CA TYR A 57 -16.48 -4.38 4.90
C TYR A 57 -16.83 -5.86 4.95
N ALA A 58 -16.12 -6.69 5.72
CA ALA A 58 -16.45 -8.09 5.96
C ALA A 58 -17.53 -8.29 7.03
N HIS A 59 -17.63 -7.36 7.98
CA HIS A 59 -18.58 -7.41 9.10
C HIS A 59 -19.68 -6.33 9.06
N GLY A 60 -19.70 -5.50 8.01
CA GLY A 60 -20.62 -4.36 7.84
C GLY A 60 -21.74 -4.60 6.85
#